data_AF-A0AAD8E4H0-F1
#
_entry.id   AF-A0AAD8E4H0-F1
#
_cell.length_a   1.000
_cell.length_b   1.000
_cell.length_c   1.000
_cell.angle_alpha   90.00
_cell.angle_beta   90.00
_cell.angle_gamma   90.00
#
_symmetry.space_group_name_H-M   'P 1'
#
loop_
_entity.id
_entity.type
_entity.pdbx_description
1 polymer ?
#
loop_
_entity_poly.entity_id
_entity_poly.type
_entity_poly.pdbx_seq_one_letter_code
_entity_poly.pdbx_strand_id
1 'polypeptide(L)'
;MEDLAVEVCGENGAYYKAFVTDVFDEEVSVAFENDWQPESKFPFSQVRLPPEGASGKPDFTENQEIEVYSRANDQEACGWWKAIIKVKKERLFILVCFHYHIFLMLPILDFS
;
A
#
# COMPACT_ATOMS: atom_id res chain seq x y z
N MET A 1 18.01 -4.52 -16.73
CA MET A 1 16.67 -4.09 -17.18
C MET A 1 16.09 -3.37 -16.00
N GLU A 2 15.69 -2.11 -16.15
CA GLU A 2 15.12 -1.34 -15.04
C GLU A 2 13.65 -1.72 -14.92
N ASP A 3 13.36 -2.71 -14.08
CA ASP A 3 11.99 -3.09 -13.76
C ASP A 3 11.28 -1.88 -13.15
N LEU A 4 10.26 -1.35 -13.85
CA LEU A 4 9.52 -0.18 -13.39
C LEU A 4 8.66 -0.59 -12.19
N ALA A 5 9.03 -0.11 -11.00
CA ALA A 5 8.24 -0.31 -9.80
C ALA A 5 6.95 0.51 -9.86
N VAL A 6 5.82 -0.18 -9.78
CA VAL A 6 4.47 0.38 -9.79
C VAL A 6 3.69 -0.13 -8.59
N GLU A 7 2.61 0.56 -8.25
CA GLU A 7 1.70 0.17 -7.18
C GLU A 7 0.36 -0.22 -7.79
N VAL A 8 -0.07 -1.46 -7.58
CA VAL A 8 -1.33 -1.97 -8.11
C VAL A 8 -2.38 -2.07 -7.01
N CYS A 9 -3.58 -1.54 -7.28
CA CYS A 9 -4.71 -1.64 -6.36
C CYS A 9 -5.29 -3.06 -6.44
N GLY A 10 -5.03 -3.87 -5.42
CA GLY A 10 -5.66 -5.17 -5.27
C GLY A 10 -7.16 -5.06 -4.95
N GLU A 11 -7.88 -6.17 -5.08
CA GLU A 11 -9.32 -6.25 -4.78
C GLU A 11 -9.65 -5.88 -3.32
N ASN A 12 -8.68 -6.08 -2.43
CA ASN A 12 -8.77 -5.72 -1.01
C ASN A 12 -8.68 -4.20 -0.76
N GLY A 13 -8.44 -3.38 -1.80
CA GLY A 13 -8.24 -1.93 -1.70
C GLY A 13 -6.85 -1.52 -1.19
N ALA A 14 -5.92 -2.47 -1.13
CA ALA A 14 -4.51 -2.23 -0.81
C ALA A 14 -3.70 -2.02 -2.08
N TYR A 15 -2.73 -1.12 -2.03
CA TYR A 15 -1.79 -0.92 -3.11
C TYR A 15 -0.53 -1.75 -2.86
N TYR A 16 -0.31 -2.75 -3.70
CA TYR A 16 0.85 -3.61 -3.59
C TYR A 16 1.93 -3.15 -4.57
N LYS A 17 3.18 -3.17 -4.11
CA LYS A 17 4.31 -2.89 -4.96
C LYS A 17 4.54 -4.08 -5.90
N ALA A 18 4.64 -3.78 -7.19
CA ALA A 18 4.86 -4.74 -8.25
C ALA A 18 5.77 -4.12 -9.31
N PHE A 19 6.30 -4.97 -10.18
CA PHE A 19 7.20 -4.57 -11.27
C PHE A 19 6.53 -4.82 -12.60
N VAL A 20 6.54 -3.82 -13.48
CA VAL A 20 5.99 -3.97 -14.83
C VAL A 20 6.84 -4.97 -15.61
N THR A 21 6.23 -6.07 -16.03
CA THR A 21 6.86 -7.08 -16.90
C THR A 21 6.54 -6.84 -18.36
N ASP A 22 5.27 -6.56 -18.66
CA ASP A 22 4.77 -6.36 -20.02
C ASP A 22 3.72 -5.25 -20.04
N VAL A 23 3.69 -4.48 -21.13
CA VAL A 23 2.77 -3.36 -21.33
C VAL A 23 1.91 -3.64 -22.56
N PHE A 24 0.60 -3.50 -22.42
CA PHE A 24 -0.38 -3.60 -23.51
C PHE A 24 -1.05 -2.24 -23.75
N ASP A 25 -2.00 -2.16 -24.69
CA ASP A 25 -2.69 -0.91 -25.05
C ASP A 25 -3.54 -0.31 -23.90
N GLU A 26 -4.24 -1.13 -23.13
CA GLU A 26 -5.13 -0.68 -22.04
C GLU A 26 -4.80 -1.29 -20.66
N GLU A 27 -3.89 -2.26 -20.65
CA GLU A 27 -3.52 -3.06 -19.47
C GLU A 27 -1.99 -3.22 -19.36
N VAL A 28 -1.52 -3.53 -18.16
CA VAL A 28 -0.12 -3.78 -17.87
C VAL A 28 0.00 -5.05 -17.03
N SER A 29 0.87 -5.97 -17.46
CA SER A 29 1.27 -7.11 -16.64
C SER A 29 2.28 -6.65 -15.61
N VAL A 30 2.03 -7.00 -14.35
CA VAL A 30 2.98 -6.77 -13.27
C VAL A 30 3.30 -8.09 -12.58
N ALA A 31 4.57 -8.24 -12.18
CA ALA A 31 5.03 -9.29 -11.30
C ALA A 31 5.24 -8.74 -9.89
N PHE A 32 4.81 -9.49 -8.88
CA PHE A 32 4.93 -9.05 -7.50
C PHE A 32 6.28 -9.43 -6.86
N GLU A 33 6.69 -8.70 -5.82
CA GLU A 33 7.91 -8.99 -5.05
C GLU A 33 7.87 -10.38 -4.39
N ASN A 34 8.84 -11.24 -4.71
CA ASN A 34 8.96 -12.64 -4.26
C ASN A 34 7.95 -13.62 -4.87
N ASP A 35 7.30 -13.27 -5.98
CA ASP A 35 6.34 -14.16 -6.65
C ASP A 35 5.24 -14.69 -5.70
N TRP A 36 4.90 -13.90 -4.66
CA TRP A 36 3.86 -14.27 -3.69
C TRP A 36 2.49 -14.45 -4.36
N GLN A 37 2.31 -13.78 -5.49
CA GLN A 37 1.24 -13.99 -6.43
C GLN A 37 1.79 -14.14 -7.85
N PRO A 38 1.12 -14.93 -8.70
CA PRO A 38 1.46 -14.98 -10.12
C PRO A 38 1.31 -13.60 -10.75
N GLU A 39 2.08 -13.36 -11.81
CA GLU A 39 1.94 -12.16 -12.62
C GLU A 39 0.46 -11.95 -12.99
N SER A 40 0.00 -10.73 -12.75
CA SER A 40 -1.40 -10.38 -12.93
C SER A 40 -1.48 -9.12 -13.76
N LYS A 41 -2.50 -9.08 -14.61
CA LYS A 41 -2.74 -7.96 -15.50
C LYS A 41 -3.67 -6.98 -14.83
N PHE A 42 -3.25 -5.72 -14.80
CA PHE A 42 -4.06 -4.64 -14.26
C PHE A 42 -4.27 -3.57 -15.33
N PRO A 43 -5.48 -3.01 -15.45
CA PRO A 43 -5.69 -1.84 -16.28
C PRO A 43 -4.91 -0.65 -15.70
N PHE A 44 -4.46 0.26 -16.56
CA PHE A 44 -3.76 1.48 -16.11
C PHE A 44 -4.56 2.29 -15.08
N SER A 45 -5.90 2.19 -15.09
CA SER A 45 -6.78 2.81 -14.09
C SER A 45 -6.55 2.31 -12.66
N GLN A 46 -5.99 1.10 -12.47
CA GLN A 46 -5.71 0.48 -11.17
C GLN A 46 -4.22 0.48 -10.81
N VAL A 47 -3.36 0.89 -11.74
CA VAL A 47 -1.92 0.97 -11.55
C VAL A 47 -1.54 2.43 -11.34
N ARG A 48 -0.83 2.73 -10.25
CA ARG A 48 -0.27 4.06 -10.01
C ARG A 48 1.24 3.99 -9.86
N LEU A 49 1.91 5.07 -10.20
CA LEU A 49 3.33 5.23 -9.87
C LEU A 49 3.45 5.54 -8.38
N PRO A 50 4.44 4.97 -7.67
CA PRO A 50 4.69 5.32 -6.29
C PRO A 50 4.92 6.84 -6.18
N PRO A 51 4.30 7.54 -5.23
CA PRO A 51 4.49 8.98 -5.08
C PRO A 51 5.97 9.27 -4.79
N GLU A 52 6.61 10.11 -5.61
CA GLU A 52 7.97 10.59 -5.39
C GLU A 52 8.01 11.44 -4.12
N GLY A 53 8.34 10.82 -2.99
CA GLY A 53 8.67 11.54 -1.76
C GLY A 53 7.52 11.71 -0.77
N ALA A 54 7.11 10.60 -0.14
CA ALA A 54 6.70 10.65 1.27
C ALA A 54 7.96 10.76 2.15
N SER A 55 8.74 11.83 1.95
CA SER A 55 9.95 12.15 2.71
C SER A 55 9.69 13.39 3.54
N GLY A 56 8.68 13.31 4.40
CA GLY A 56 8.41 14.35 5.35
C GLY A 56 7.56 13.75 6.44
N LYS A 57 8.17 13.51 7.62
CA LYS A 57 7.49 13.08 8.85
C LYS A 57 6.09 13.70 8.89
N PRO A 58 5.04 12.95 8.54
CA PRO A 58 3.74 13.58 8.44
C PRO A 58 3.32 13.91 9.86
N ASP A 59 2.93 15.16 10.11
CA ASP A 59 2.35 15.53 11.40
C ASP A 59 0.94 14.95 11.46
N PHE A 60 0.88 13.67 11.79
CA PHE A 60 -0.34 12.88 11.83
C PHE A 60 -1.28 13.43 12.90
N THR A 61 -2.47 13.86 12.49
CA THR A 61 -3.52 14.36 13.37
C THR A 61 -4.65 13.34 13.53
N GLU A 62 -5.36 13.37 14.66
CA GLU A 62 -6.54 12.52 14.87
C GLU A 62 -7.63 12.84 13.82
N ASN A 63 -8.26 11.80 13.29
CA ASN A 63 -9.21 11.80 12.16
C ASN A 63 -8.60 12.12 10.79
N GLN A 64 -7.27 12.06 10.64
CA GLN A 64 -6.62 12.19 9.35
C GLN A 64 -6.59 10.86 8.58
N GLU A 65 -6.90 10.92 7.29
CA GLU A 65 -6.71 9.82 6.34
C GLU A 65 -5.24 9.69 5.96
N ILE A 66 -4.72 8.48 6.06
CA ILE A 66 -3.32 8.15 5.81
C ILE A 66 -3.21 6.84 5.06
N GLU A 67 -2.05 6.60 4.48
CA GLU A 67 -1.67 5.32 3.89
C GLU A 67 -0.66 4.65 4.82
N VAL A 68 -0.91 3.40 5.18
CA VAL A 68 0.02 2.61 6.01
C VAL A 68 0.52 1.40 5.27
N TYR A 69 1.83 1.20 5.34
CA TYR A 69 2.47 0.04 4.77
C TYR A 69 2.33 -1.14 5.73
N SER A 70 1.43 -2.07 5.40
CA SER A 70 1.13 -3.24 6.23
C SER A 70 0.85 -4.44 5.36
N ARG A 71 1.00 -5.64 5.92
CA ARG A 71 0.54 -6.89 5.31
C ARG A 71 -0.72 -7.37 6.04
N ALA A 72 -1.68 -7.92 5.31
CA ALA A 72 -2.87 -8.51 5.91
C ALA A 72 -2.55 -9.88 6.55
N ASN A 73 -1.65 -10.65 5.95
CA ASN A 73 -1.25 -11.97 6.42
C ASN A 73 0.24 -12.24 6.18
N ASP A 74 0.79 -13.26 6.86
CA ASP A 74 2.19 -13.70 6.67
C ASP A 74 2.46 -14.33 5.29
N GLN A 75 1.40 -14.59 4.52
CA GLN A 75 1.47 -15.08 3.15
C GLN A 75 1.41 -13.95 2.10
N GLU A 76 0.91 -12.77 2.49
CA GLU A 76 0.79 -11.63 1.58
C GLU A 76 2.00 -10.70 1.74
N ALA A 77 2.38 -10.07 0.64
CA ALA A 77 3.36 -8.98 0.68
C ALA A 77 2.79 -7.78 1.45
N CYS A 78 3.69 -6.96 1.97
CA CYS A 78 3.30 -5.67 2.53
C CYS A 78 2.78 -4.77 1.39
N GLY A 79 1.65 -4.13 1.62
CA GLY A 79 1.02 -3.16 0.72
C GLY A 79 0.61 -1.91 1.47
N TRP A 80 0.21 -0.88 0.74
CA TRP A 80 -0.31 0.36 1.31
C TRP A 80 -1.81 0.27 1.49
N TRP A 81 -2.26 0.45 2.73
CA TRP A 81 -3.66 0.42 3.12
C TRP A 81 -4.11 1.81 3.51
N LYS A 82 -5.27 2.23 2.98
CA LYS A 82 -5.92 3.47 3.44
C LYS A 82 -6.53 3.24 4.81
N ALA A 83 -6.10 4.05 5.78
CA ALA A 83 -6.59 4.00 7.15
C ALA A 83 -6.85 5.42 7.68
N ILE A 84 -7.72 5.54 8.66
CA ILE A 84 -7.92 6.80 9.39
C ILE A 84 -7.29 6.65 10.77
N ILE A 85 -6.53 7.66 11.20
CA ILE A 85 -6.08 7.78 12.57
C ILE A 85 -7.28 8.05 13.46
N LYS A 86 -7.69 7.09 14.28
CA LYS A 86 -8.76 7.32 15.26
C LYS A 86 -8.24 7.95 16.54
N VAL A 87 -7.08 7.50 17.02
CA VAL A 87 -6.48 8.00 18.26
C VAL A 87 -4.96 8.02 18.10
N LYS A 88 -4.35 9.15 18.44
CA LYS A 88 -2.90 9.30 18.56
C LYS A 88 -2.52 9.25 20.05
N LYS A 89 -1.85 8.19 20.48
CA LYS A 89 -1.16 8.14 21.78
C LYS A 89 0.32 8.45 21.58
N GLU A 90 1.00 8.92 22.63
CA GLU A 90 2.42 9.32 22.61
C GLU A 90 3.40 8.30 22.02
N ARG A 91 3.05 7.00 21.98
CA ARG A 91 3.86 5.93 21.38
C ARG A 91 3.13 5.02 20.39
N LEU A 92 1.83 5.22 20.19
CA LEU A 92 0.96 4.28 19.48
C LEU A 92 -0.09 5.05 18.69
N PHE A 93 -0.25 4.71 17.42
CA PHE A 93 -1.38 5.17 16.63
C PHE A 93 -2.43 4.05 16.55
N ILE A 94 -3.67 4.40 16.85
CA ILE A 94 -4.82 3.51 16.64
C ILE A 94 -5.43 3.90 15.31
N LEU A 95 -5.26 3.02 14.33
CA LEU A 95 -5.75 3.20 12.98
C LEU A 95 -6.97 2.31 12.74
N VAL A 96 -7.91 2.81 11.94
CA VAL A 96 -9.04 2.01 11.45
C VAL A 96 -8.96 1.95 9.93
N CYS A 97 -8.79 0.74 9.41
CA CYS A 97 -8.85 0.47 7.97
C CYS A 97 -10.31 0.38 7.51
N PHE A 98 -10.63 1.04 6.40
CA PHE A 98 -12.00 1.11 5.88
C PHE A 98 -12.57 -0.24 5.42
N HIS A 99 -11.73 -1.20 5.03
CA HIS A 99 -12.21 -2.42 4.37
C HIS A 99 -12.52 -3.59 5.33
N TYR A 100 -11.77 -3.73 6.43
CA TYR A 100 -11.87 -4.91 7.30
C TYR A 100 -12.14 -4.62 8.78
N HIS A 101 -12.32 -3.35 9.19
CA HIS A 101 -12.35 -3.03 10.63
C HIS A 101 -11.10 -3.52 11.39
N ILE A 102 -9.99 -3.74 10.68
CA ILE A 102 -8.72 -4.15 11.28
C ILE A 102 -8.16 -2.95 12.03
N PHE A 103 -7.98 -3.13 13.34
CA PHE A 103 -7.28 -2.19 14.19
C PHE A 103 -5.79 -2.48 14.10
N LEU A 104 -5.07 -1.71 13.29
CA LEU A 104 -3.62 -1.74 13.26
C LEU A 104 -3.12 -0.86 14.41
N MET A 105 -2.43 -1.49 15.36
CA MET A 105 -1.69 -0.80 16.41
C MET A 105 -0.23 -0.73 15.98
N LEU A 106 0.13 0.33 15.26
CA LEU A 106 1.49 0.52 14.75
C LEU A 106 2.29 1.46 15.66
N PRO A 107 3.57 1.14 15.94
CA PRO A 107 4.49 2.09 16.53
C PRO A 107 4.79 3.23 15.54
N ILE A 108 5.15 4.39 16.07
CA ILE A 108 5.35 5.64 15.30
C ILE A 108 6.44 5.53 14.21
N LEU A 109 7.27 4.48 14.26
CA LEU A 109 8.38 4.26 13.33
C LEU A 109 7.99 3.69 11.96
N ASP A 110 6.77 3.18 11.80
CA ASP A 110 6.31 2.54 10.55
C ASP A 110 5.53 3.48 9.61
N PHE A 111 5.59 4.79 9.86
CA PHE A 111 4.93 5.78 9.02
C PHE A 111 5.93 6.50 8.11
N SER A 112 5.65 6.53 6.80
CA SER A 112 6.38 7.32 5.79
C SER A 112 5.52 8.46 5.27
#